data_AF-A0A7S1V2U7-F1
#
_entry.id   AF-A0A7S1V2U7-F1
#
_cell.length_a   1.000
_cell.length_b   1.000
_cell.length_c   1.000
_cell.angle_alpha   90.00
_cell.angle_beta   90.00
_cell.angle_gamma   90.00
#
_symmetry.space_group_name_H-M   'P 1'
#
loop_
_entity.id
_entity.type
_entity.pdbx_description
1 polymer ?
#
loop_
_entity_poly.entity_id
_entity_poly.type
_entity_poly.pdbx_seq_one_letter_code
_entity_poly.pdbx_strand_id
1 'polypeptide(L)'
;IHSGNVVGDNLWLWRADHVRLRPASRGQPAEEPNDPKFPYYHQTENGECPVRNALEVNGDNVTIFGLFCEHTLQHQMVWNGNHGKVYFYQSELPYDVYQEDFDGYVGYFVHESVSEHQAKGVGVYSNFVKDEVAAATG
;
A
#
# COMPACT_ATOMS: atom_id res chain seq x y z
N ILE A 1 -8.59 12.54 -1.04
CA ILE A 1 -8.72 13.79 -1.85
C ILE A 1 -10.19 13.96 -2.25
N HIS A 2 -10.88 14.98 -1.73
CA HIS A 2 -12.31 15.21 -2.04
C HIS A 2 -12.54 16.31 -3.08
N SER A 3 -11.64 17.29 -3.15
CA SER A 3 -11.75 18.37 -4.15
C SER A 3 -11.40 17.86 -5.53
N GLY A 4 -12.17 18.27 -6.54
CA GLY A 4 -11.82 18.04 -7.94
C GLY A 4 -10.72 19.00 -8.44
N ASN A 5 -10.17 18.71 -9.61
CA ASN A 5 -9.09 19.49 -10.26
C ASN A 5 -7.79 19.61 -9.45
N VAL A 6 -7.60 18.74 -8.44
CA VAL A 6 -6.35 18.69 -7.68
C VAL A 6 -5.24 18.12 -8.55
N VAL A 7 -4.05 18.71 -8.45
CA VAL A 7 -2.83 18.16 -9.02
C VAL A 7 -1.94 17.65 -7.88
N GLY A 8 -1.61 16.37 -7.91
CA GLY A 8 -0.57 15.77 -7.08
C GLY A 8 0.71 15.59 -7.88
N ASP A 9 1.86 15.82 -7.24
CA ASP A 9 3.18 15.61 -7.85
C ASP A 9 4.11 15.01 -6.80
N ASN A 10 4.71 13.86 -7.15
CA ASN A 10 5.70 13.14 -6.35
C ASN A 10 5.21 12.82 -4.92
N LEU A 11 4.14 12.04 -4.83
CA LEU A 11 3.52 11.66 -3.56
C LEU A 11 3.86 10.22 -3.20
N TRP A 12 4.55 10.04 -2.06
CA TRP A 12 4.84 8.73 -1.48
C TRP A 12 4.08 8.53 -0.17
N LEU A 13 3.16 7.56 -0.20
CA LEU A 13 2.27 7.20 0.89
C LEU A 13 2.62 5.79 1.33
N TRP A 14 3.45 5.71 2.37
CA TRP A 14 4.09 4.47 2.83
C TRP A 14 3.55 4.07 4.21
N ARG A 15 2.84 2.95 4.29
CA ARG A 15 2.69 2.24 5.58
C ARG A 15 4.02 1.52 5.83
N ALA A 16 4.59 1.68 7.01
CA ALA A 16 5.89 1.09 7.29
C ALA A 16 5.90 -0.44 7.11
N ASP A 17 6.74 -0.96 6.20
CA ASP A 17 7.04 -2.40 6.08
C ASP A 17 8.14 -2.85 7.05
N HIS A 18 8.83 -1.90 7.68
CA HIS A 18 9.80 -2.16 8.73
C HIS A 18 9.82 -1.01 9.73
N VAL A 19 10.10 -1.33 10.99
CA VAL A 19 10.22 -0.33 12.06
C VAL A 19 11.47 -0.57 12.89
N ARG A 20 11.92 0.49 13.57
CA ARG A 20 13.08 0.43 14.46
C ARG A 20 12.69 -0.26 15.77
N LEU A 21 13.54 -1.17 16.23
CA LEU A 21 13.32 -1.89 17.49
C LEU A 21 13.18 -0.90 18.66
N ARG A 22 12.12 -1.07 19.44
CA ARG A 22 11.91 -0.31 20.68
C ARG A 22 12.86 -0.80 21.77
N PRO A 23 13.58 0.11 22.45
CA PRO A 23 14.40 -0.26 23.59
C PRO A 23 13.53 -0.72 24.77
N ALA A 24 14.14 -1.44 25.71
CA ALA A 24 13.47 -1.81 26.95
C ALA A 24 12.94 -0.56 27.67
N SER A 25 11.70 -0.64 28.14
CA SER A 25 11.03 0.39 28.92
C SER A 25 10.42 -0.21 30.19
N ARG A 26 9.90 0.62 31.10
CA ARG A 26 9.42 0.12 32.39
C ARG A 26 8.23 -0.84 32.18
N GLY A 27 8.45 -2.12 32.46
CA GLY A 27 7.43 -3.16 32.31
C GLY A 27 7.29 -3.71 30.89
N GLN A 28 8.17 -3.33 29.96
CA GLN A 28 8.20 -3.89 28.61
C GLN A 28 9.65 -4.19 28.21
N PRO A 29 9.98 -5.44 27.83
CA PRO A 29 11.31 -5.77 27.33
C PRO A 29 11.60 -5.02 26.03
N ALA A 30 12.88 -5.02 25.63
CA ALA A 30 13.26 -4.57 24.30
C ALA A 30 12.62 -5.48 23.23
N GLU A 31 12.31 -4.90 22.08
CA GLU A 31 11.97 -5.69 20.89
C GLU A 31 13.22 -6.34 20.31
N GLU A 32 13.05 -7.52 19.74
CA GLU A 32 14.10 -8.30 19.09
C GLU A 32 13.88 -8.30 17.56
N PRO A 33 14.94 -8.35 16.75
CA PRO A 33 14.81 -8.42 15.30
C PRO A 33 14.21 -9.76 14.85
N ASN A 34 13.37 -9.74 13.81
CA ASN A 34 12.86 -10.96 13.15
C ASN A 34 13.70 -11.42 11.94
N ASP A 35 14.69 -10.61 11.51
CA ASP A 35 15.75 -11.02 10.59
C ASP A 35 17.13 -10.64 11.19
N PRO A 36 18.03 -11.61 11.45
CA PRO A 36 19.34 -11.33 12.04
C PRO A 36 20.24 -10.43 11.17
N LYS A 37 19.95 -10.25 9.89
CA LYS A 37 20.66 -9.31 9.01
C LYS A 37 20.41 -7.85 9.38
N PHE A 38 19.30 -7.56 10.06
CA PHE A 38 18.86 -6.21 10.39
C PHE A 38 18.77 -6.02 11.91
N PRO A 39 19.90 -5.91 12.64
CA PRO A 39 19.93 -5.97 14.11
C PRO A 39 19.29 -4.79 14.84
N TYR A 40 18.80 -3.78 14.12
CA TYR A 40 18.19 -2.57 14.68
C TYR A 40 16.74 -2.35 14.24
N TYR A 41 16.22 -3.23 13.38
CA TYR A 41 14.89 -3.14 12.80
C TYR A 41 14.23 -4.52 12.81
N HIS A 42 12.92 -4.54 12.69
CA HIS A 42 12.19 -5.73 12.30
C HIS A 42 11.26 -5.37 11.15
N GLN A 43 11.00 -6.35 10.28
CA GLN A 43 9.91 -6.25 9.31
C GLN A 43 8.60 -6.20 10.09
N THR A 44 7.72 -5.27 9.71
CA THR A 44 6.39 -5.10 10.30
C THR A 44 5.65 -6.42 10.32
N GLU A 45 4.97 -6.70 11.44
CA GLU A 45 4.14 -7.90 11.61
C GLU A 45 2.64 -7.56 11.66
N ASN A 46 1.79 -8.57 11.43
CA ASN A 46 0.35 -8.39 11.41
C ASN A 46 -0.14 -7.77 12.72
N GLY A 47 -0.90 -6.68 12.62
CA GLY A 47 -1.39 -5.89 13.76
C GLY A 47 -0.57 -4.63 14.06
N GLU A 48 0.58 -4.44 13.42
CA GLU A 48 1.42 -3.25 13.57
C GLU A 48 1.11 -2.18 12.52
N CYS A 49 1.35 -0.91 12.88
CA CYS A 49 1.19 0.26 12.00
C CYS A 49 -0.12 0.25 11.18
N PRO A 50 -1.32 0.07 11.78
CA PRO A 50 -2.52 -0.19 11.01
C PRO A 50 -2.91 1.03 10.15
N VAL A 51 -2.95 0.82 8.83
CA VAL A 51 -3.43 1.80 7.84
C VAL A 51 -4.31 1.05 6.85
N ARG A 52 -5.54 1.54 6.65
CA ARG A 52 -6.52 0.86 5.77
C ARG A 52 -6.15 1.02 4.28
N ASN A 53 -6.08 2.25 3.80
CA ASN A 53 -5.78 2.59 2.41
C ASN A 53 -4.73 3.72 2.41
N ALA A 54 -3.84 3.76 1.42
CA ALA A 54 -2.85 4.84 1.33
C ALA A 54 -3.49 6.12 0.78
N LEU A 55 -4.31 5.97 -0.26
CA LEU A 55 -4.99 7.08 -0.92
C LEU A 55 -6.41 6.71 -1.32
N GLU A 56 -7.35 7.61 -1.04
CA GLU A 56 -8.70 7.59 -1.59
C GLU A 56 -8.98 8.90 -2.33
N VAL A 57 -9.41 8.83 -3.60
CA VAL A 57 -9.71 9.98 -4.46
C VAL A 57 -11.19 10.00 -4.83
N ASN A 58 -11.92 10.98 -4.30
CA ASN A 58 -13.35 11.19 -4.53
C ASN A 58 -13.65 12.35 -5.48
N GLY A 59 -12.69 13.26 -5.70
CA GLY A 59 -12.87 14.41 -6.57
C GLY A 59 -12.68 14.09 -8.06
N ASP A 60 -13.47 14.71 -8.93
CA ASP A 60 -13.32 14.58 -10.38
C ASP A 60 -12.12 15.39 -10.91
N ASN A 61 -11.58 15.01 -12.07
CA ASN A 61 -10.49 15.70 -12.76
C ASN A 61 -9.19 15.82 -11.95
N VAL A 62 -8.95 14.91 -11.00
CA VAL A 62 -7.68 14.85 -10.26
C VAL A 62 -6.60 14.25 -11.15
N THR A 63 -5.44 14.90 -11.19
CA THR A 63 -4.26 14.39 -11.91
C THR A 63 -3.11 14.19 -10.95
N ILE A 64 -2.43 13.05 -10.99
CA ILE A 64 -1.26 12.77 -10.17
C ILE A 64 -0.10 12.32 -11.05
N PHE A 65 1.06 12.96 -10.87
CA PHE A 65 2.33 12.57 -11.48
C PHE A 65 3.23 11.96 -10.39
N GLY A 66 3.71 10.73 -10.59
CA GLY A 66 4.56 10.04 -9.61
C GLY A 66 3.82 9.72 -8.31
N LEU A 67 2.98 8.68 -8.34
CA LEU A 67 2.25 8.21 -7.17
C LEU A 67 2.81 6.88 -6.65
N PHE A 68 3.09 6.80 -5.37
CA PHE A 68 3.59 5.60 -4.68
C PHE A 68 2.68 5.31 -3.48
N CYS A 69 2.04 4.14 -3.46
CA CYS A 69 1.11 3.72 -2.39
C CYS A 69 1.46 2.32 -1.92
N GLU A 70 1.88 2.16 -0.67
CA GLU A 70 2.51 0.91 -0.23
C GLU A 70 1.99 0.38 1.12
N HIS A 71 1.94 -0.96 1.18
CA HIS A 71 1.80 -1.82 2.35
C HIS A 71 0.53 -1.67 3.19
N THR A 72 -0.51 -0.97 2.73
CA THR A 72 -1.77 -0.80 3.49
C THR A 72 -2.62 -2.07 3.53
N LEU A 73 -3.54 -2.16 4.49
CA LEU A 73 -4.26 -3.39 4.82
C LEU A 73 -5.50 -3.66 3.95
N GLN A 74 -5.85 -2.74 3.05
CA GLN A 74 -6.95 -2.86 2.09
C GLN A 74 -6.45 -2.47 0.68
N HIS A 75 -7.32 -1.98 -0.20
CA HIS A 75 -6.88 -1.43 -1.48
C HIS A 75 -5.81 -0.35 -1.26
N GLN A 76 -4.66 -0.48 -1.92
CA GLN A 76 -3.56 0.48 -1.72
C GLN A 76 -3.98 1.89 -2.14
N MET A 77 -4.62 1.97 -3.31
CA MET A 77 -5.21 3.18 -3.86
C MET A 77 -6.65 2.91 -4.27
N VAL A 78 -7.57 3.79 -3.86
CA VAL A 78 -8.99 3.79 -4.23
C VAL A 78 -9.30 5.05 -5.06
N TRP A 79 -9.87 4.87 -6.25
CA TRP A 79 -10.28 5.95 -7.14
C TRP A 79 -11.77 5.92 -7.44
N ASN A 80 -12.49 6.95 -7.00
CA ASN A 80 -13.94 7.09 -7.11
C ASN A 80 -14.36 8.26 -8.03
N GLY A 81 -13.48 9.23 -8.31
CA GLY A 81 -13.76 10.40 -9.15
C GLY A 81 -13.58 10.16 -10.66
N ASN A 82 -14.35 10.86 -11.49
CA ASN A 82 -14.29 10.78 -12.95
C ASN A 82 -13.13 11.61 -13.54
N HIS A 83 -12.73 11.25 -14.76
CA HIS A 83 -11.67 11.92 -15.53
C HIS A 83 -10.31 11.98 -14.79
N GLY A 84 -10.07 10.99 -13.93
CA GLY A 84 -8.84 10.84 -13.18
C GLY A 84 -7.66 10.46 -14.07
N LYS A 85 -6.48 10.98 -13.74
CA LYS A 85 -5.24 10.70 -14.50
C LYS A 85 -4.09 10.42 -13.55
N VAL A 86 -3.46 9.26 -13.71
CA VAL A 86 -2.22 8.92 -13.00
C VAL A 86 -1.12 8.65 -14.02
N TYR A 87 -0.04 9.41 -13.92
CA TYR A 87 1.15 9.25 -14.72
C TYR A 87 2.28 8.76 -13.82
N PHE A 88 2.67 7.50 -14.02
CA PHE A 88 3.53 6.72 -13.14
C PHE A 88 2.85 6.38 -11.80
N TYR A 89 2.66 5.07 -11.58
CA TYR A 89 2.19 4.50 -10.33
C TYR A 89 3.08 3.34 -9.92
N GLN A 90 3.46 3.32 -8.65
CA GLN A 90 4.13 2.20 -8.03
C GLN A 90 3.38 1.81 -6.74
N SER A 91 3.37 0.50 -6.44
CA SER A 91 2.82 -0.04 -5.21
C SER A 91 3.46 -1.36 -4.83
N GLU A 92 3.63 -1.56 -3.53
CA GLU A 92 3.95 -2.84 -2.92
C GLU A 92 2.82 -3.25 -1.99
N LEU A 93 2.35 -4.49 -2.14
CA LEU A 93 1.36 -5.08 -1.23
C LEU A 93 1.98 -5.32 0.16
N PRO A 94 1.18 -5.34 1.25
CA PRO A 94 1.67 -5.64 2.59
C PRO A 94 2.33 -7.02 2.62
N TYR A 95 3.49 -7.10 3.27
CA TYR A 95 4.22 -8.36 3.41
C TYR A 95 3.73 -9.20 4.59
N ASP A 96 3.01 -8.56 5.50
CA ASP A 96 2.70 -9.06 6.83
C ASP A 96 1.31 -9.67 6.96
N VAL A 97 0.54 -9.72 5.86
CA VAL A 97 -0.82 -10.29 5.80
C VAL A 97 -0.82 -11.69 5.21
N TYR A 98 -1.78 -12.51 5.63
CA TYR A 98 -2.09 -13.79 4.97
C TYR A 98 -3.03 -13.56 3.79
N GLN A 99 -3.03 -14.48 2.82
CA GLN A 99 -3.94 -14.41 1.66
C GLN A 99 -5.40 -14.25 2.06
N GLU A 100 -5.85 -14.93 3.13
CA GLU A 100 -7.24 -14.83 3.63
C GLU A 100 -7.59 -13.46 4.20
N ASP A 101 -6.62 -12.71 4.74
CA ASP A 101 -6.81 -11.38 5.30
C ASP A 101 -6.82 -10.28 4.22
N PHE A 102 -6.18 -10.54 3.08
CA PHE A 102 -6.07 -9.59 1.97
C PHE A 102 -6.98 -9.92 0.77
N ASP A 103 -7.82 -10.96 0.89
CA ASP A 103 -8.68 -11.41 -0.19
C ASP A 103 -9.63 -10.30 -0.68
N GLY A 104 -9.71 -10.12 -1.99
CA GLY A 104 -10.50 -9.08 -2.64
C GLY A 104 -9.87 -7.67 -2.66
N TYR A 105 -8.75 -7.43 -1.98
CA TYR A 105 -8.03 -6.15 -2.07
C TYR A 105 -7.00 -6.14 -3.19
N VAL A 106 -6.73 -4.96 -3.75
CA VAL A 106 -5.86 -4.78 -4.93
C VAL A 106 -4.97 -3.55 -4.79
N GLY A 107 -3.86 -3.54 -5.52
CA GLY A 107 -2.91 -2.42 -5.55
C GLY A 107 -3.45 -1.15 -6.19
N TYR A 108 -4.39 -1.23 -7.13
CA TYR A 108 -4.92 -0.08 -7.85
C TYR A 108 -6.41 -0.28 -8.14
N PHE A 109 -7.28 0.24 -7.28
CA PHE A 109 -8.72 0.06 -7.39
C PHE A 109 -9.39 1.30 -7.99
N VAL A 110 -10.15 1.10 -9.07
CA VAL A 110 -11.02 2.12 -9.66
C VAL A 110 -12.46 1.63 -9.50
N HIS A 111 -13.30 2.43 -8.85
CA HIS A 111 -14.67 2.07 -8.57
C HIS A 111 -15.50 1.94 -9.86
N GLU A 112 -16.45 1.00 -9.90
CA GLU A 112 -17.26 0.68 -11.09
C GLU A 112 -18.12 1.84 -11.61
N SER A 113 -18.43 2.82 -10.76
CA SER A 113 -19.19 4.02 -11.13
C SER A 113 -18.37 5.04 -11.93
N VAL A 114 -17.05 4.87 -12.03
CA VAL A 114 -16.16 5.79 -12.75
C VAL A 114 -16.31 5.55 -14.25
N SER A 115 -16.70 6.59 -14.98
CA SER A 115 -16.94 6.52 -16.43
C SER A 115 -15.67 6.70 -17.26
N GLU A 116 -14.68 7.44 -16.76
CA GLU A 116 -13.39 7.65 -17.42
C GLU A 116 -12.26 7.73 -16.39
N HIS A 117 -11.20 6.94 -16.60
CA HIS A 117 -9.98 6.99 -15.81
C HIS A 117 -8.78 6.60 -16.68
N GLN A 118 -7.64 7.26 -16.49
CA GLN A 118 -6.41 6.98 -17.22
C GLN A 118 -5.26 6.71 -16.26
N ALA A 119 -4.55 5.59 -16.50
CA ALA A 119 -3.30 5.29 -15.83
C ALA A 119 -2.21 4.95 -16.87
N LYS A 120 -0.99 5.45 -16.67
CA LYS A 120 0.18 5.13 -17.52
C LYS A 120 1.37 4.77 -16.65
N GLY A 121 2.03 3.66 -16.96
CA GLY A 121 3.19 3.18 -16.20
C GLY A 121 2.80 2.74 -14.79
N VAL A 122 2.05 1.65 -14.69
CA VAL A 122 1.54 1.10 -13.42
C VAL A 122 2.34 -0.15 -13.07
N GLY A 123 2.95 -0.14 -11.88
CA GLY A 123 3.57 -1.31 -11.25
C GLY A 123 2.90 -1.63 -9.92
N VAL A 124 2.56 -2.90 -9.71
CA VAL A 124 2.12 -3.43 -8.42
C VAL A 124 2.96 -4.67 -8.14
N TYR A 125 3.66 -4.67 -7.02
CA TYR A 125 4.55 -5.75 -6.62
C TYR A 125 4.04 -6.41 -5.34
N SER A 126 4.40 -7.67 -5.18
CA SER A 126 4.15 -8.42 -3.95
C SER A 126 5.44 -9.13 -3.54
N ASN A 127 5.82 -8.99 -2.29
CA ASN A 127 6.88 -9.77 -1.68
C ASN A 127 6.25 -10.94 -0.92
N PHE A 128 6.29 -12.12 -1.54
CA PHE A 128 5.62 -13.32 -1.01
C PHE A 128 6.45 -13.95 0.11
N VAL A 129 6.14 -13.61 1.36
CA VAL A 129 6.83 -14.13 2.55
C VAL A 129 5.94 -14.93 3.49
N LYS A 130 4.60 -14.83 3.37
CA LYS A 130 3.64 -15.51 4.25
C LYS A 130 3.02 -16.77 3.65
N ASP A 131 2.84 -16.81 2.33
CA ASP A 131 2.13 -17.88 1.63
C ASP A 131 2.95 -18.43 0.46
N GLU A 132 2.69 -19.70 0.11
CA GLU A 132 3.28 -20.32 -1.10
C GLU A 132 2.70 -19.69 -2.37
N VAL A 133 3.57 -19.41 -3.35
CA VAL A 133 3.14 -18.88 -4.64
C VAL A 133 2.76 -20.04 -5.57
N ALA A 134 1.46 -20.26 -5.76
CA ALA A 134 0.93 -21.18 -6.75
C ALA A 134 0.54 -20.43 -8.03
N ALA A 135 1.32 -20.60 -9.10
CA ALA A 135 0.90 -20.17 -10.43
C ALA A 135 0.03 -21.25 -11.07
N ALA A 136 -1.21 -20.92 -11.45
CA ALA A 136 -2.04 -21.84 -12.20
C ALA A 136 -1.40 -22.13 -13.57
N THR A 137 -1.03 -23.39 -13.81
CA THR A 137 -0.71 -23.86 -15.15
C THR A 137 -2.03 -24.09 -15.88
N GLY A 138 -2.30 -23.26 -16.90
CA GLY A 138 -3.45 -23.44 -17.80
C GLY A 138 -3.37 -24.70 -18.63
#